data_AF-A0A662FI60-F1
#
_entry.id   AF-A0A662FI60-F1
#
_cell.length_a   1.000
_cell.length_b   1.000
_cell.length_c   1.000
_cell.angle_alpha   90.00
_cell.angle_beta   90.00
_cell.angle_gamma   90.00
#
_symmetry.space_group_name_H-M   'P 1'
#
loop_
_entity.id
_entity.type
_entity.pdbx_description
1 polymer ?
#
loop_
_entity_poly.entity_id
_entity_poly.type
_entity_poly.pdbx_seq_one_letter_code
_entity_poly.pdbx_strand_id
1 'polypeptide(L)'
;MSLIKELIANIKRAKELEAFPLAKHSNTIVDFRKSKQAAIVESINSLLDKIEKLNPDAAQIITKIRNSEDFDSMLSLANKIPFFEQKTSGLKVPSLISGEVNADWLEAQKCFENSLFRSCVILCGRILEAALHAKYFLATGVDLLEKAPGIGLGNLIAKLSEKGVIVDPGLSNQIHLINQVRVSSVHKKKNVFVPSGNQAQAIMLFTRDAVEKLFIK
;
A
#
# COMPACT_ATOMS: atom_id res chain seq x y z
N MET A 1 -1.61 -2.82 -10.24
CA MET A 1 -1.06 -2.77 -11.62
C MET A 1 -0.34 -1.43 -11.77
N SER A 2 0.87 -1.36 -12.33
CA SER A 2 1.65 -0.10 -12.38
C SER A 2 0.91 0.96 -13.22
N LEU A 3 0.73 2.17 -12.68
CA LEU A 3 0.09 3.31 -13.38
C LEU A 3 0.73 3.59 -14.76
N ILE A 4 2.02 3.32 -14.89
CA ILE A 4 2.77 3.47 -16.15
C ILE A 4 2.31 2.41 -17.18
N LYS A 5 2.07 1.17 -16.75
CA LYS A 5 1.55 0.11 -17.64
C LYS A 5 0.13 0.45 -18.12
N GLU A 6 -0.70 0.99 -17.25
CA GLU A 6 -2.05 1.45 -17.60
C GLU A 6 -2.02 2.65 -18.56
N LEU A 7 -1.13 3.61 -18.32
CA LEU A 7 -0.88 4.74 -19.23
C LEU A 7 -0.46 4.25 -20.61
N ILE A 8 0.52 3.34 -20.69
CA ILE A 8 0.99 2.76 -21.95
C ILE A 8 -0.15 2.02 -22.67
N ALA A 9 -0.97 1.26 -21.95
CA ALA A 9 -2.12 0.57 -22.53
C ALA A 9 -3.14 1.55 -23.11
N ASN A 10 -3.42 2.65 -22.40
CA ASN A 10 -4.34 3.68 -22.88
C ASN A 10 -3.79 4.45 -24.09
N ILE A 11 -2.48 4.74 -24.14
CA ILE A 11 -1.85 5.36 -25.32
C ILE A 11 -1.94 4.43 -26.53
N LYS A 12 -1.70 3.12 -26.36
CA LYS A 12 -1.86 2.13 -27.44
C LYS A 12 -3.31 2.07 -27.94
N ARG A 13 -4.26 2.05 -27.02
CA ARG A 13 -5.70 2.07 -27.35
C ARG A 13 -6.12 3.36 -28.06
N ALA A 14 -5.55 4.49 -27.66
CA ALA A 14 -5.76 5.77 -28.33
C ALA A 14 -5.22 5.75 -29.78
N LYS A 15 -4.05 5.13 -29.99
CA LYS A 15 -3.44 4.92 -31.31
C LYS A 15 -4.34 4.07 -32.22
N GLU A 16 -4.85 2.95 -31.71
CA GLU A 16 -5.78 2.06 -32.45
C GLU A 16 -7.08 2.75 -32.86
N LEU A 17 -7.49 3.80 -32.13
CA LEU A 17 -8.72 4.54 -32.37
C LEU A 17 -8.49 5.87 -33.07
N GLU A 18 -7.26 6.17 -33.49
CA GLU A 18 -6.87 7.44 -34.12
C GLU A 18 -7.33 8.67 -33.31
N ALA A 19 -7.23 8.59 -31.98
CA ALA A 19 -7.72 9.60 -31.05
C ALA A 19 -6.74 10.78 -30.89
N PHE A 20 -6.41 11.46 -32.00
CA PHE A 20 -5.43 12.55 -32.07
C PHE A 20 -6.07 13.86 -32.59
N PRO A 21 -5.67 15.06 -32.12
CA PRO A 21 -4.77 15.38 -30.99
C PRO A 21 -5.47 15.30 -29.62
N LEU A 22 -4.69 15.23 -28.53
CA LEU A 22 -5.19 15.27 -27.14
C LEU A 22 -5.77 16.63 -26.73
N ALA A 23 -5.68 17.64 -27.60
CA ALA A 23 -6.20 18.97 -27.34
C ALA A 23 -7.74 18.99 -27.35
N LYS A 24 -8.35 19.75 -26.44
CA LYS A 24 -9.81 19.93 -26.35
C LYS A 24 -10.36 20.36 -27.72
N HIS A 25 -11.11 19.50 -28.39
CA HIS A 25 -11.89 19.86 -29.57
C HIS A 25 -13.38 19.95 -29.22
N SER A 26 -13.90 21.17 -29.42
CA SER A 26 -15.27 21.63 -29.74
C SER A 26 -16.48 20.76 -29.34
N ASN A 27 -17.39 21.39 -28.59
CA ASN A 27 -18.72 20.89 -28.20
C ASN A 27 -19.70 20.81 -29.38
N THR A 28 -19.55 19.84 -30.27
CA THR A 28 -20.62 19.50 -31.23
C THR A 28 -20.95 18.01 -31.19
N ILE A 29 -22.24 17.74 -30.94
CA ILE A 29 -22.87 16.43 -30.83
C ILE A 29 -22.89 15.78 -32.22
N VAL A 30 -21.79 15.17 -32.65
CA VAL A 30 -21.79 14.19 -33.75
C VAL A 30 -20.71 13.14 -33.47
N ASP A 31 -21.14 11.88 -33.45
CA ASP A 31 -20.38 10.61 -33.43
C ASP A 31 -19.96 9.99 -32.09
N PHE A 32 -20.51 8.81 -31.84
CA PHE A 32 -20.09 7.83 -30.82
C PHE A 32 -18.56 7.57 -30.84
N ARG A 33 -17.94 7.64 -32.02
CA ARG A 33 -16.47 7.56 -32.18
C ARG A 33 -15.75 8.70 -31.44
N LYS A 34 -16.23 9.93 -31.57
CA LYS A 34 -15.63 11.10 -30.87
C LYS A 34 -15.79 11.00 -29.36
N SER A 35 -16.91 10.47 -28.88
CA SER A 35 -17.13 10.23 -27.44
C SER A 35 -16.13 9.21 -26.88
N LYS A 36 -15.90 8.10 -27.60
CA LYS A 36 -14.93 7.07 -27.19
C LYS A 36 -13.49 7.58 -27.22
N GLN A 37 -13.14 8.38 -28.22
CA GLN A 37 -11.83 9.04 -28.32
C GLN A 37 -11.64 10.00 -27.14
N ALA A 38 -12.60 10.89 -26.88
CA ALA A 38 -12.55 11.86 -25.78
C ALA A 38 -12.38 11.18 -24.40
N ALA A 39 -13.12 10.08 -24.15
CA ALA A 39 -13.00 9.33 -22.89
C ALA A 39 -11.60 8.74 -22.66
N ILE A 40 -10.93 8.29 -23.73
CA ILE A 40 -9.56 7.75 -23.63
C ILE A 40 -8.56 8.88 -23.40
N VAL A 41 -8.72 10.02 -24.08
CA VAL A 41 -7.90 11.21 -23.84
C VAL A 41 -8.02 11.69 -22.39
N GLU A 42 -9.23 11.74 -21.85
CA GLU A 42 -9.49 12.10 -20.46
C GLU A 42 -8.84 11.09 -19.49
N SER A 43 -8.93 9.80 -19.80
CA SER A 43 -8.29 8.75 -19.02
C SER A 43 -6.75 8.88 -19.00
N ILE A 44 -6.13 9.17 -20.14
CA ILE A 44 -4.68 9.44 -20.24
C ILE A 44 -4.30 10.64 -19.38
N ASN A 45 -5.02 11.75 -19.48
CA ASN A 45 -4.75 12.95 -18.69
C ASN A 45 -4.89 12.69 -17.18
N SER A 46 -5.95 11.97 -16.77
CA SER A 46 -6.14 11.58 -15.37
C SER A 46 -5.00 10.71 -14.84
N LEU A 47 -4.47 9.79 -15.65
CA LEU A 47 -3.33 8.97 -15.28
C LEU A 47 -2.05 9.79 -15.15
N LEU A 48 -1.79 10.71 -16.09
CA LEU A 48 -0.66 11.63 -16.02
C LEU A 48 -0.70 12.48 -14.75
N ASP A 49 -1.87 13.03 -14.39
CA ASP A 49 -2.03 13.81 -13.15
C ASP A 49 -1.75 12.97 -11.90
N LYS A 50 -2.17 11.70 -11.88
CA LYS A 50 -1.88 10.77 -10.76
C LYS A 50 -0.38 10.48 -10.67
N ILE A 51 0.28 10.24 -11.81
CA ILE A 51 1.72 9.98 -11.85
C ILE A 51 2.49 11.22 -11.39
N GLU A 52 2.10 12.42 -11.84
CA GLU A 52 2.74 13.70 -11.45
C GLU A 52 2.64 13.94 -9.94
N LYS A 53 1.47 13.68 -9.33
CA LYS A 53 1.28 13.79 -7.88
C LYS A 53 2.11 12.81 -7.08
N LEU A 54 2.32 11.59 -7.59
CA LEU A 54 3.07 10.54 -6.91
C LEU A 54 4.58 10.64 -7.15
N ASN A 55 4.98 11.23 -8.27
CA ASN A 55 6.38 11.37 -8.68
C ASN A 55 6.61 12.76 -9.30
N PRO A 56 6.84 13.79 -8.46
CA PRO A 56 7.11 15.16 -8.94
C PRO A 56 8.28 15.25 -9.92
N ASP A 57 9.28 14.35 -9.82
CA ASP A 57 10.43 14.31 -10.73
C ASP A 57 10.04 13.91 -12.17
N ALA A 58 8.87 13.29 -12.34
CA ALA A 58 8.32 12.96 -13.65
C ALA A 58 7.66 14.15 -14.37
N ALA A 59 7.47 15.30 -13.70
CA ALA A 59 6.71 16.44 -14.25
C ALA A 59 7.22 16.92 -15.63
N GLN A 60 8.55 16.95 -15.83
CA GLN A 60 9.14 17.33 -17.11
C GLN A 60 8.79 16.34 -18.23
N ILE A 61 8.80 15.04 -17.94
CA ILE A 61 8.46 13.98 -18.91
C ILE A 61 6.95 14.02 -19.20
N ILE A 62 6.13 14.20 -18.17
CA ILE A 62 4.67 14.32 -18.29
C ILE A 62 4.28 15.51 -19.18
N THR A 63 4.95 16.64 -18.99
CA THR A 63 4.75 17.84 -19.83
C THR A 63 5.09 17.53 -21.30
N LYS A 64 6.19 16.82 -21.55
CA LYS A 64 6.55 16.38 -22.91
C LYS A 64 5.54 15.41 -23.51
N ILE A 65 4.95 14.52 -22.70
CA ILE A 65 3.88 13.61 -23.17
C ILE A 65 2.63 14.40 -23.55
N ARG A 66 2.21 15.36 -22.74
CA ARG A 66 1.03 16.22 -23.03
C ARG A 66 1.21 17.04 -24.33
N ASN A 67 2.45 17.44 -24.62
CA ASN A 67 2.79 18.25 -25.80
C ASN A 67 3.24 17.41 -27.02
N SER A 68 3.21 16.08 -26.94
CA SER A 68 3.66 15.24 -28.06
C SER A 68 2.68 15.28 -29.23
N GLU A 69 3.21 15.37 -30.45
CA GLU A 69 2.45 15.44 -31.69
C GLU A 69 2.07 14.07 -32.27
N ASP A 70 2.58 12.98 -31.70
CA ASP A 70 2.34 11.63 -32.18
C ASP A 70 2.39 10.60 -31.04
N PHE A 71 1.71 9.46 -31.25
CA PHE A 71 1.61 8.39 -30.27
C PHE A 71 2.93 7.66 -30.03
N ASP A 72 3.84 7.61 -31.00
CA ASP A 72 5.10 6.88 -30.87
C ASP A 72 6.07 7.66 -29.97
N SER A 73 6.09 8.98 -30.08
CA SER A 73 6.74 9.90 -29.14
C SER A 73 6.16 9.78 -27.74
N MET A 74 4.82 9.75 -27.61
CA MET A 74 4.18 9.53 -26.31
C MET A 74 4.57 8.21 -25.67
N LEU A 75 4.58 7.11 -26.43
CA LEU A 75 4.99 5.80 -25.94
C LEU A 75 6.47 5.78 -25.54
N SER A 76 7.34 6.39 -26.34
CA SER A 76 8.77 6.53 -26.04
C SER A 76 9.00 7.29 -24.74
N LEU A 77 8.28 8.40 -24.52
CA LEU A 77 8.36 9.20 -23.31
C LEU A 77 7.73 8.49 -22.10
N ALA A 78 6.59 7.82 -22.27
CA ALA A 78 5.95 7.05 -21.21
C ALA A 78 6.86 5.93 -20.67
N ASN A 79 7.64 5.29 -21.54
CA ASN A 79 8.64 4.30 -21.15
C ASN A 79 9.85 4.91 -20.42
N LYS A 80 10.11 6.22 -20.59
CA LYS A 80 11.19 6.95 -19.91
C LYS A 80 10.77 7.52 -18.56
N ILE A 81 9.48 7.47 -18.21
CA ILE A 81 9.03 7.88 -16.87
C ILE A 81 9.78 7.02 -15.86
N PRO A 82 10.57 7.61 -14.95
CA PRO A 82 11.35 6.85 -13.99
C PRO A 82 10.40 5.94 -13.22
N PHE A 83 10.69 4.64 -13.32
CA PHE A 83 9.84 3.60 -12.77
C PHE A 83 9.84 3.74 -11.25
N PHE A 84 8.82 4.40 -10.72
CA PHE A 84 8.44 4.24 -9.34
C PHE A 84 7.67 2.92 -9.28
N GLU A 85 8.39 1.80 -9.31
CA GLU A 85 7.91 0.69 -8.51
C GLU A 85 7.82 1.29 -7.13
N GLN A 86 6.61 1.40 -6.60
CA GLN A 86 6.46 1.55 -5.16
C GLN A 86 7.14 0.31 -4.63
N LYS A 87 8.46 0.41 -4.36
CA LYS A 87 9.25 -0.68 -3.82
C LYS A 87 8.46 -1.01 -2.58
N THR A 88 7.77 -2.15 -2.61
CA THR A 88 7.19 -2.74 -1.42
C THR A 88 8.42 -3.17 -0.63
N SER A 89 9.10 -2.19 -0.03
CA SER A 89 10.19 -2.40 0.88
C SER A 89 9.55 -3.22 1.98
N GLY A 90 9.90 -4.51 1.98
CA GLY A 90 9.47 -5.42 3.03
C GLY A 90 9.82 -4.83 4.39
N LEU A 91 9.18 -5.34 5.42
CA LEU A 91 9.46 -4.92 6.76
C LEU A 91 10.86 -5.39 7.16
N LYS A 92 11.62 -4.51 7.81
CA LYS A 92 12.96 -4.85 8.30
C LYS A 92 12.81 -5.68 9.58
N VAL A 93 12.85 -7.00 9.42
CA VAL A 93 12.72 -7.97 10.52
C VAL A 93 13.81 -9.04 10.44
N PRO A 94 14.09 -9.76 11.54
CA PRO A 94 15.03 -10.89 11.53
C PRO A 94 14.68 -11.94 10.48
N SER A 95 15.71 -12.60 9.93
CA SER A 95 15.55 -13.61 8.87
C SER A 95 14.56 -14.72 9.24
N LEU A 96 14.54 -15.12 10.52
CA LEU A 96 13.64 -16.13 11.09
C LEU A 96 12.17 -15.90 10.75
N ILE A 97 11.70 -14.64 10.80
CA ILE A 97 10.29 -14.28 10.54
C ILE A 97 10.08 -13.51 9.24
N SER A 98 11.16 -13.25 8.49
CA SER A 98 11.10 -12.40 7.30
C SER A 98 10.17 -12.94 6.21
N GLY A 99 10.11 -14.28 6.05
CA GLY A 99 9.23 -14.91 5.06
C GLY A 99 7.76 -14.67 5.36
N GLU A 100 7.31 -15.01 6.58
CA GLU A 100 5.92 -14.84 6.99
C GLU A 100 5.50 -13.37 7.04
N VAL A 101 6.34 -12.51 7.62
CA VAL A 101 6.01 -11.09 7.81
C VAL A 101 5.91 -10.37 6.47
N ASN A 102 6.81 -10.66 5.52
CA ASN A 102 6.75 -10.02 4.21
C ASN A 102 5.61 -10.55 3.34
N ALA A 103 5.24 -11.83 3.50
CA ALA A 103 4.06 -12.39 2.83
C ALA A 103 2.78 -11.69 3.34
N ASP A 104 2.60 -11.61 4.65
CA ASP A 104 1.45 -10.94 5.27
C ASP A 104 1.42 -9.44 4.93
N TRP A 105 2.59 -8.78 4.90
CA TRP A 105 2.70 -7.36 4.53
C TRP A 105 2.29 -7.12 3.07
N LEU A 106 2.75 -7.96 2.14
CA LEU A 106 2.35 -7.88 0.75
C LEU A 106 0.85 -8.13 0.57
N GLU A 107 0.27 -9.06 1.33
CA GLU A 107 -1.17 -9.29 1.34
C GLU A 107 -1.93 -8.07 1.89
N ALA A 108 -1.44 -7.45 2.97
CA ALA A 108 -2.05 -6.25 3.53
C ALA A 108 -2.06 -5.09 2.52
N GLN A 109 -0.98 -4.93 1.75
CA GLN A 109 -0.89 -3.95 0.67
C GLN A 109 -1.93 -4.22 -0.42
N LYS A 110 -2.04 -5.47 -0.89
CA LYS A 110 -3.07 -5.86 -1.88
C LYS A 110 -4.48 -5.62 -1.36
N CYS A 111 -4.74 -5.94 -0.08
CA CYS A 111 -6.03 -5.63 0.55
C CYS A 111 -6.31 -4.12 0.52
N PHE A 112 -5.32 -3.30 0.87
CA PHE A 112 -5.45 -1.84 0.85
C PHE A 112 -5.74 -1.31 -0.57
N GLU A 113 -4.99 -1.76 -1.57
CA GLU A 113 -5.17 -1.38 -2.98
C GLU A 113 -6.57 -1.71 -3.52
N ASN A 114 -7.18 -2.79 -3.01
CA ASN A 114 -8.53 -3.23 -3.40
C ASN A 114 -9.62 -2.74 -2.44
N SER A 115 -9.34 -1.74 -1.60
CA SER A 115 -10.28 -1.18 -0.61
C SER A 115 -10.83 -2.20 0.41
N LEU A 116 -10.11 -3.30 0.63
CA LEU A 116 -10.41 -4.34 1.62
C LEU A 116 -9.83 -3.96 2.99
N PHE A 117 -10.24 -2.78 3.49
CA PHE A 117 -9.62 -2.14 4.66
C PHE A 117 -9.69 -2.98 5.95
N ARG A 118 -10.77 -3.74 6.14
CA ARG A 118 -10.89 -4.67 7.29
C ARG A 118 -9.81 -5.74 7.26
N SER A 119 -9.61 -6.40 6.11
CA SER A 119 -8.59 -7.44 5.95
C SER A 119 -7.18 -6.87 6.12
N CYS A 120 -6.93 -5.68 5.57
CA CYS A 120 -5.66 -4.98 5.74
C CYS A 120 -5.32 -4.75 7.24
N VAL A 121 -6.26 -4.23 8.03
CA VAL A 121 -6.08 -4.03 9.48
C VAL A 121 -5.87 -5.35 10.23
N ILE A 122 -6.56 -6.42 9.84
CA ILE A 122 -6.41 -7.74 10.46
C ILE A 122 -4.98 -8.27 10.25
N LEU A 123 -4.47 -8.17 9.02
CA LEU A 123 -3.11 -8.58 8.68
C LEU A 123 -2.06 -7.75 9.43
N CYS A 124 -2.27 -6.45 9.58
CA CYS A 124 -1.40 -5.59 10.40
C CYS A 124 -1.24 -6.11 11.83
N GLY A 125 -2.34 -6.54 12.46
CA GLY A 125 -2.30 -7.12 13.79
C GLY A 125 -1.63 -8.50 13.87
N ARG A 126 -1.75 -9.33 12.82
CA ARG A 126 -1.06 -10.62 12.71
C ARG A 126 0.45 -10.45 12.55
N ILE A 127 0.88 -9.52 11.69
CA ILE A 127 2.29 -9.16 11.50
C ILE A 127 2.94 -8.75 12.82
N LEU A 128 2.23 -7.94 13.61
CA LEU A 128 2.71 -7.49 14.91
C LEU A 128 2.80 -8.62 15.93
N GLU A 129 1.89 -9.58 15.87
CA GLU A 129 1.90 -10.80 16.69
C GLU A 129 3.16 -11.63 16.40
N ALA A 130 3.42 -11.91 15.12
CA ALA A 130 4.64 -12.61 14.67
C ALA A 130 5.92 -11.88 15.15
N ALA A 131 5.97 -10.56 14.97
CA ALA A 131 7.11 -9.75 15.40
C ALA A 131 7.35 -9.79 16.91
N LEU A 132 6.30 -9.68 17.73
CA LEU A 132 6.44 -9.73 19.19
C LEU A 132 6.81 -11.13 19.69
N HIS A 133 6.28 -12.19 19.06
CA HIS A 133 6.67 -13.56 19.37
C HIS A 133 8.16 -13.79 19.10
N ALA A 134 8.65 -13.35 17.94
CA ALA A 134 10.06 -13.41 17.62
C ALA A 134 10.91 -12.57 18.58
N LYS A 135 10.45 -11.37 18.95
CA LYS A 135 11.16 -10.52 19.92
C LYS A 135 11.28 -11.22 21.28
N TYR A 136 10.22 -11.89 21.73
CA TYR A 136 10.24 -12.65 22.98
C TYR A 136 11.20 -13.83 22.90
N PHE A 137 11.14 -14.60 21.82
CA PHE A 137 12.05 -15.72 21.58
C PHE A 137 13.51 -15.26 21.56
N LEU A 138 13.82 -14.19 20.84
CA LEU A 138 15.18 -13.63 20.77
C LEU A 138 15.69 -13.12 22.12
N ALA A 139 14.81 -12.62 22.99
CA ALA A 139 15.19 -12.14 24.31
C ALA A 139 15.34 -13.25 25.36
N THR A 140 14.61 -14.37 25.22
CA THR A 140 14.48 -15.38 26.28
C THR A 140 14.95 -16.78 25.90
N GLY A 141 15.11 -17.07 24.61
CA GLY A 141 15.33 -18.41 24.06
C GLY A 141 14.11 -19.34 24.18
N VAL A 142 12.95 -18.84 24.63
CA VAL A 142 11.74 -19.65 24.85
C VAL A 142 10.72 -19.35 23.77
N ASP A 143 10.26 -20.40 23.09
CA ASP A 143 9.12 -20.29 22.19
C ASP A 143 7.81 -20.28 23.00
N LEU A 144 7.12 -19.13 22.98
CA LEU A 144 5.82 -18.99 23.64
C LEU A 144 4.71 -19.72 22.90
N LEU A 145 4.84 -19.97 21.59
CA LEU A 145 3.81 -20.66 20.82
C LEU A 145 3.70 -22.13 21.24
N GLU A 146 4.80 -22.75 21.64
CA GLU A 146 4.79 -24.12 22.17
C GLU A 146 4.14 -24.22 23.55
N LYS A 147 4.34 -23.20 24.41
CA LYS A 147 3.89 -23.24 25.80
C LYS A 147 2.51 -22.63 26.04
N ALA A 148 2.13 -21.62 25.24
CA ALA A 148 0.91 -20.86 25.40
C ALA A 148 0.41 -20.39 24.02
N PRO A 149 -0.06 -21.31 23.16
CA PRO A 149 -0.63 -20.95 21.87
C PRO A 149 -1.84 -20.04 22.08
N GLY A 150 -1.90 -18.93 21.34
CA GLY A 150 -3.01 -17.96 21.42
C GLY A 150 -2.88 -16.91 22.53
N ILE A 151 -1.67 -16.66 23.03
CA ILE A 151 -1.43 -15.50 23.91
C ILE A 151 -1.78 -14.19 23.17
N GLY A 152 -2.68 -13.40 23.75
CA GLY A 152 -3.04 -12.10 23.17
C GLY A 152 -1.87 -11.10 23.21
N LEU A 153 -1.85 -10.17 22.25
CA LEU A 153 -0.81 -9.13 22.11
C LEU A 153 -0.51 -8.37 23.42
N GLY A 154 -1.54 -8.01 24.19
CA GLY A 154 -1.37 -7.33 25.48
C GLY A 154 -0.62 -8.16 26.52
N ASN A 155 -0.92 -9.46 26.61
CA ASN A 155 -0.23 -10.38 27.52
C ASN A 155 1.22 -10.63 27.05
N LEU A 156 1.47 -10.62 25.74
CA LEU A 156 2.80 -10.80 25.18
C LEU A 156 3.72 -9.61 25.52
N ILE A 157 3.21 -8.38 25.45
CA ILE A 157 3.95 -7.17 25.89
C ILE A 157 4.23 -7.23 27.41
N ALA A 158 3.25 -7.62 28.22
CA ALA A 158 3.45 -7.76 29.66
C ALA A 158 4.57 -8.77 29.97
N LYS A 159 4.57 -9.93 29.29
CA LYS A 159 5.63 -10.94 29.43
C LYS A 159 7.00 -10.46 28.96
N LEU A 160 7.08 -9.64 27.90
CA LEU A 160 8.34 -9.01 27.49
C LEU A 160 8.89 -8.09 28.60
N SER A 161 8.02 -7.28 29.20
CA SER A 161 8.37 -6.39 30.31
C SER A 161 8.86 -7.17 31.55
N GLU A 162 8.16 -8.25 31.92
CA GLU A 162 8.58 -9.16 33.02
C GLU A 162 9.96 -9.79 32.79
N LYS A 163 10.39 -9.90 31.52
CA LYS A 163 11.71 -10.42 31.13
C LYS A 163 12.75 -9.33 30.93
N GLY A 164 12.46 -8.09 31.33
CA GLY A 164 13.37 -6.96 31.25
C GLY A 164 13.52 -6.37 29.84
N VAL A 165 12.66 -6.76 28.89
CA VAL A 165 12.65 -6.14 27.55
C VAL A 165 11.88 -4.83 27.63
N ILE A 166 12.60 -3.72 27.61
CA ILE A 166 12.00 -2.38 27.61
C ILE A 166 11.40 -2.12 26.24
N VAL A 167 10.08 -1.98 26.20
CA VAL A 167 9.34 -1.49 25.03
C VAL A 167 9.03 -0.02 25.30
N ASP A 168 9.42 0.86 24.38
CA ASP A 168 9.12 2.29 24.48
C ASP A 168 7.62 2.52 24.74
N PRO A 169 7.23 3.40 25.70
CA PRO A 169 5.81 3.65 25.99
C PRO A 169 5.00 4.10 24.78
N GLY A 170 5.58 4.89 23.87
CA GLY A 170 4.96 5.30 22.62
C GLY A 170 4.69 4.11 21.70
N LEU A 171 5.66 3.20 21.59
CA LEU A 171 5.52 1.93 20.87
C LEU A 171 4.43 1.04 21.49
N SER A 172 4.35 0.94 22.81
CA SER A 172 3.30 0.19 23.50
C SER A 172 1.90 0.73 23.18
N ASN A 173 1.73 2.06 23.17
CA ASN A 173 0.47 2.70 22.80
C ASN A 173 0.09 2.45 21.33
N GLN A 174 1.06 2.49 20.41
CA GLN A 174 0.83 2.13 19.01
C GLN A 174 0.36 0.68 18.87
N ILE A 175 1.02 -0.27 19.56
CA ILE A 175 0.64 -1.68 19.55
C ILE A 175 -0.78 -1.86 20.10
N HIS A 176 -1.13 -1.16 21.18
CA HIS A 176 -2.48 -1.21 21.76
C HIS A 176 -3.54 -0.71 20.77
N LEU A 177 -3.27 0.42 20.09
CA LEU A 177 -4.16 0.96 19.06
C LEU A 177 -4.36 -0.03 17.91
N ILE A 178 -3.27 -0.61 17.37
CA ILE A 178 -3.35 -1.61 16.29
C ILE A 178 -4.20 -2.81 16.74
N ASN A 179 -3.98 -3.31 17.96
CA ASN A 179 -4.76 -4.41 18.51
C ASN A 179 -6.25 -4.07 18.69
N GLN A 180 -6.58 -2.87 19.18
CA GLN A 180 -7.96 -2.43 19.34
C GLN A 180 -8.72 -2.40 18.00
N VAL A 181 -8.07 -1.90 16.94
CA VAL A 181 -8.65 -1.82 15.61
C VAL A 181 -8.76 -3.22 14.98
N ARG A 182 -7.77 -4.11 15.17
CA ARG A 182 -7.85 -5.53 14.80
C ARG A 182 -9.05 -6.21 15.46
N VAL A 183 -9.16 -6.14 16.79
CA VAL A 183 -10.24 -6.79 17.56
C VAL A 183 -11.61 -6.31 17.06
N SER A 184 -11.74 -5.02 16.78
CA SER A 184 -12.98 -4.43 16.24
C SER A 184 -13.27 -4.89 14.80
N SER A 185 -12.24 -5.23 14.02
CA SER A 185 -12.37 -5.70 12.63
C SER A 185 -12.71 -7.19 12.52
N VAL A 186 -12.25 -8.01 13.48
CA VAL A 186 -12.47 -9.47 13.51
C VAL A 186 -13.78 -9.84 14.21
N HIS A 187 -14.03 -9.29 15.40
CA HIS A 187 -15.13 -9.75 16.24
C HIS A 187 -16.42 -8.96 15.98
N LYS A 188 -17.56 -9.66 16.05
CA LYS A 188 -18.88 -9.02 15.99
C LYS A 188 -19.04 -8.05 17.17
N LYS A 189 -19.33 -6.80 16.87
CA LYS A 189 -19.69 -5.75 17.84
C LYS A 189 -21.14 -5.32 17.59
N LYS A 190 -21.73 -4.62 18.56
CA LYS A 190 -23.09 -4.06 18.43
C LYS A 190 -23.19 -3.15 17.19
N ASN A 191 -22.17 -2.35 16.96
CA ASN A 191 -22.02 -1.52 15.77
C ASN A 191 -20.94 -2.12 14.87
N VAL A 192 -21.20 -2.20 13.56
CA VAL A 192 -20.22 -2.70 12.59
C VAL A 192 -19.08 -1.69 12.48
N PHE A 193 -17.86 -2.15 12.73
CA PHE A 193 -16.66 -1.36 12.49
C PHE A 193 -16.22 -1.53 11.03
N VAL A 194 -16.16 -0.42 10.30
CA VAL A 194 -15.68 -0.36 8.91
C VAL A 194 -14.59 0.71 8.85
N PRO A 195 -13.30 0.35 8.85
CA PRO A 195 -12.23 1.32 8.78
C PRO A 195 -12.26 2.05 7.44
N SER A 196 -12.03 3.36 7.46
CA SER A 196 -11.81 4.16 6.25
C SER A 196 -10.42 3.89 5.66
N GLY A 197 -10.21 4.32 4.41
CA GLY A 197 -8.88 4.22 3.77
C GLY A 197 -7.79 4.93 4.59
N ASN A 198 -8.07 6.12 5.12
CA ASN A 198 -7.12 6.85 5.96
C ASN A 198 -6.81 6.11 7.28
N GLN A 199 -7.83 5.49 7.90
CA GLN A 199 -7.63 4.68 9.11
C GLN A 199 -6.78 3.45 8.81
N ALA A 200 -7.08 2.72 7.73
CA ALA A 200 -6.28 1.56 7.34
C ALA A 200 -4.83 1.94 7.01
N GLN A 201 -4.62 3.04 6.28
CA GLN A 201 -3.29 3.55 5.97
C GLN A 201 -2.50 3.91 7.22
N ALA A 202 -3.13 4.61 8.17
CA ALA A 202 -2.50 4.94 9.46
C ALA A 202 -2.09 3.68 10.22
N ILE A 203 -2.94 2.65 10.27
CA ILE A 203 -2.62 1.37 10.92
C ILE A 203 -1.48 0.64 10.22
N MET A 204 -1.42 0.64 8.89
CA MET A 204 -0.27 0.09 8.15
C MET A 204 1.03 0.81 8.51
N LEU A 205 1.02 2.15 8.55
CA LEU A 205 2.19 2.96 8.90
C LEU A 205 2.65 2.71 10.33
N PHE A 206 1.71 2.67 11.29
CA PHE A 206 2.03 2.33 12.69
C PHE A 206 2.55 0.91 12.83
N THR A 207 2.02 -0.05 12.06
CA THR A 207 2.52 -1.43 12.09
C THR A 207 3.95 -1.50 11.58
N ARG A 208 4.25 -0.82 10.48
CA ARG A 208 5.62 -0.73 9.95
C ARG A 208 6.57 -0.11 10.98
N ASP A 209 6.23 1.07 11.49
CA ASP A 209 7.04 1.79 12.49
C ASP A 209 7.27 0.92 13.73
N ALA A 210 6.22 0.28 14.24
CA ALA A 210 6.29 -0.56 15.42
C ALA A 210 7.18 -1.79 15.20
N VAL A 211 6.98 -2.51 14.09
CA VAL A 211 7.76 -3.71 13.75
C VAL A 211 9.24 -3.35 13.57
N GLU A 212 9.54 -2.27 12.85
CA GLU A 212 10.93 -1.85 12.64
C GLU A 212 11.60 -1.46 13.98
N LYS A 213 10.92 -0.68 14.83
CA LYS A 213 11.42 -0.29 16.16
C LYS A 213 11.59 -1.45 17.14
N LEU A 214 10.84 -2.54 17.00
CA LEU A 214 11.03 -3.73 17.83
C LEU A 214 12.41 -4.37 17.64
N PHE A 215 13.05 -4.17 16.49
CA PHE A 215 14.33 -4.83 16.15
C PHE A 215 15.50 -3.87 15.94
N ILE A 216 15.26 -2.56 15.92
CA ILE A 216 16.34 -1.56 15.95
C ILE A 216 16.96 -1.54 17.36
N LYS A 217 18.29 -1.61 17.42
CA LYS A 217 19.08 -1.47 18.65
C LYS A 217 19.33 -0.02 18.98
#